data_AF-T1A4E4-F1
#
_entry.id   AF-T1A4E4-F1
#
_cell.length_a   1.000
_cell.length_b   1.000
_cell.length_c   1.000
_cell.angle_alpha   90.00
_cell.angle_beta   90.00
_cell.angle_gamma   90.00
#
_symmetry.space_group_name_H-M   'P 1'
#
loop_
_entity.id
_entity.type
_entity.pdbx_description
1 polymer ?
#
loop_
_entity_poly.entity_id
_entity_poly.type
_entity_poly.pdbx_seq_one_letter_code
_entity_poly.pdbx_strand_id
1 'polypeptide(L)'
;MLVFDGPSALSPFRLERLNARLQTVSAGTRVRQAWYVFVLDVDGEPDAATLARLREVLEARDTTPAVASLWVTPRLGTVSPWSSKASDILRGCGF
;
A
#
# COMPACT_ATOMS: atom_id res chain seq x y z
N MET A 1 -13.31 7.01 1.93
CA MET A 1 -12.11 6.22 1.55
C MET A 1 -10.90 7.14 1.40
N LEU A 2 -9.88 6.92 2.22
CA LEU A 2 -8.57 7.57 2.12
C LEU A 2 -7.55 6.60 1.51
N VAL A 3 -6.59 7.14 0.77
CA VAL A 3 -5.55 6.35 0.12
C VAL A 3 -4.19 6.96 0.41
N PHE A 4 -3.25 6.12 0.82
CA PHE A 4 -1.86 6.50 1.08
C PHE A 4 -0.91 5.56 0.36
N ASP A 5 0.11 6.14 -0.28
CA ASP A 5 1.25 5.35 -0.76
C ASP A 5 2.18 5.03 0.40
N GLY A 6 2.54 3.77 0.54
CA GLY A 6 3.48 3.28 1.54
C GLY A 6 4.91 3.11 1.01
N PRO A 7 5.78 2.45 1.78
CA PRO A 7 7.15 2.21 1.38
C PRO A 7 7.25 1.25 0.18
N SER A 8 8.46 1.12 -0.38
CA SER A 8 8.72 0.14 -1.45
C SER A 8 8.41 -1.28 -0.96
N ALA A 9 7.61 -2.03 -1.71
CA ALA A 9 7.21 -3.39 -1.37
C ALA A 9 8.32 -4.41 -1.68
N LEU A 10 9.23 -4.07 -2.60
CA LEU A 10 10.34 -4.91 -3.02
C LEU A 10 11.67 -4.17 -2.84
N SER A 11 12.65 -4.87 -2.27
CA SER A 11 14.05 -4.42 -2.33
C SER A 11 14.58 -4.54 -3.77
N PRO A 12 15.67 -3.82 -4.13
CA PRO A 12 16.24 -3.88 -5.47
C PRO A 12 16.50 -5.31 -5.97
N PHE A 13 17.11 -6.14 -5.11
CA PHE A 13 17.37 -7.55 -5.41
C PHE A 13 16.09 -8.37 -5.69
N ARG A 14 15.02 -8.16 -4.91
CA ARG A 14 13.74 -8.85 -5.13
C ARG A 14 13.07 -8.41 -6.43
N LEU A 15 13.17 -7.12 -6.77
CA LEU A 15 12.65 -6.57 -8.02
C LEU A 15 13.43 -7.09 -9.24
N GLU A 16 14.75 -7.20 -9.15
CA GLU A 16 15.59 -7.82 -10.18
C GLU A 16 15.23 -9.28 -10.37
N ARG A 17 15.12 -10.05 -9.29
CA ARG A 17 14.71 -11.46 -9.35
C ARG A 17 13.33 -11.64 -9.98
N LEU A 18 12.37 -10.77 -9.66
CA LEU A 18 11.04 -10.78 -10.27
C LEU A 18 11.15 -10.52 -11.78
N ASN A 19 11.90 -9.50 -12.20
CA ASN A 19 12.08 -9.15 -13.60
C ASN A 19 12.81 -10.24 -14.39
N ALA A 20 13.81 -10.90 -13.80
CA ALA A 20 14.49 -12.03 -14.42
C ALA A 20 13.51 -13.19 -14.72
N ARG A 21 12.57 -13.47 -13.80
CA ARG A 21 11.51 -14.46 -14.01
C ARG A 21 10.47 -13.99 -15.03
N LEU A 22 10.08 -12.72 -15.02
CA LEU A 22 9.12 -12.19 -15.99
C LEU A 22 9.64 -12.28 -17.42
N GLN A 23 10.95 -12.05 -17.61
CA GLN A 23 11.57 -12.14 -18.93
C GLN A 23 11.49 -13.54 -19.55
N THR A 24 11.39 -14.61 -18.75
CA THR A 24 11.20 -15.98 -19.27
C THR A 24 9.76 -16.26 -19.73
N VAL A 25 8.80 -15.40 -19.38
CA VAL A 25 7.37 -15.56 -19.68
C VAL A 25 6.89 -14.53 -20.71
N SER A 26 7.36 -13.29 -20.61
CA SER A 26 7.01 -12.18 -21.50
C SER A 26 8.22 -11.28 -21.71
N ALA A 27 8.91 -11.49 -22.82
CA ALA A 27 10.10 -10.71 -23.16
C ALA A 27 9.74 -9.23 -23.35
N GLY A 28 10.49 -8.34 -22.68
CA GLY A 28 10.30 -6.88 -22.77
C GLY A 28 9.38 -6.30 -21.70
N THR A 29 8.68 -7.14 -20.93
CA THR A 29 7.89 -6.70 -19.77
C THR A 29 8.78 -6.55 -18.54
N ARG A 30 8.70 -5.39 -17.87
CA ARG A 30 9.45 -5.12 -16.64
C ARG A 30 8.61 -4.38 -15.62
N VAL A 31 8.64 -4.85 -14.38
CA VAL A 31 8.16 -4.09 -13.21
C VAL A 31 9.21 -3.05 -12.86
N ARG A 32 8.82 -1.77 -12.92
CA ARG A 32 9.69 -0.62 -12.62
C ARG A 32 9.80 -0.36 -11.12
N GLN A 33 8.69 -0.50 -10.41
CA GLN A 33 8.55 -0.27 -8.99
C GLN A 33 7.32 -1.02 -8.48
N ALA A 34 7.33 -1.34 -7.19
CA ALA A 34 6.19 -1.86 -6.46
C ALA A 34 6.23 -1.23 -5.07
N TRP A 35 5.10 -0.71 -4.60
CA TRP A 35 4.97 -0.09 -3.30
C TRP A 35 3.67 -0.56 -2.65
N TYR A 36 3.60 -0.46 -1.32
CA TYR A 36 2.35 -0.71 -0.62
C TYR A 36 1.39 0.46 -0.85
N VAL A 37 0.10 0.18 -0.87
CA VAL A 37 -0.94 1.21 -0.85
C VAL A 37 -1.88 0.86 0.29
N PHE A 38 -2.10 1.82 1.17
CA PHE A 38 -3.02 1.69 2.29
C PHE A 38 -4.34 2.35 1.92
N VAL A 39 -5.41 1.58 2.02
CA VAL A 39 -6.78 2.04 1.79
C VAL A 39 -7.51 1.98 3.11
N LEU A 40 -8.00 3.13 3.56
CA LEU A 40 -8.76 3.24 4.80
C LEU A 40 -10.19 3.62 4.46
N ASP A 41 -11.12 2.86 5.00
CA ASP A 41 -12.51 3.29 5.05
C ASP A 41 -12.70 4.09 6.34
N VAL A 42 -13.18 5.32 6.21
CA VAL A 42 -13.28 6.31 7.30
C VAL A 42 -14.61 7.02 7.22
N ASP A 43 -15.16 7.34 8.39
CA ASP A 43 -16.37 8.15 8.52
C ASP A 43 -16.01 9.64 8.44
N GLY A 44 -16.46 10.30 7.38
CA GLY A 44 -16.20 11.71 7.15
C GLY A 44 -14.76 12.02 6.69
N GLU A 45 -14.45 13.31 6.63
CA GLU A 45 -13.14 13.81 6.18
C GLU A 45 -12.31 14.18 7.42
N PRO A 46 -11.16 13.50 7.68
CA PRO A 46 -10.34 13.81 8.85
C PRO A 46 -9.64 15.16 8.69
N ASP A 47 -9.37 15.80 9.82
CA ASP A 47 -8.58 17.03 9.83
C ASP A 47 -7.09 16.77 9.50
N ALA A 48 -6.35 17.85 9.26
CA ALA A 48 -4.94 17.77 8.91
C ALA A 48 -4.08 17.08 9.98
N ALA A 49 -4.41 17.26 11.26
CA ALA A 49 -3.70 16.63 12.37
C ALA A 49 -3.90 15.10 12.36
N THR A 50 -5.13 14.65 12.11
CA THR A 50 -5.48 13.23 11.99
C THR A 50 -4.81 12.61 10.77
N LEU A 51 -4.82 13.29 9.63
CA LEU A 51 -4.11 12.84 8.43
C LEU A 51 -2.60 12.72 8.66
N ALA A 52 -1.98 13.65 9.38
CA ALA A 52 -0.56 13.58 9.73
C ALA A 52 -0.26 12.38 10.63
N ARG A 53 -1.06 12.16 11.68
CA ARG A 53 -0.92 10.99 12.57
C ARG A 53 -1.16 9.67 11.85
N LEU A 54 -2.13 9.60 10.94
CA LEU A 54 -2.37 8.41 10.10
C LEU A 54 -1.16 8.10 9.23
N ARG A 55 -0.55 9.12 8.60
CA ARG A 55 0.68 8.92 7.81
C ARG A 55 1.83 8.41 8.65
N GLU A 56 2.00 8.93 9.86
CA GLU A 56 3.04 8.49 10.79
C GLU A 56 2.87 7.02 11.17
N VAL A 57 1.68 6.61 11.62
CA VAL A 57 1.42 5.23 12.06
C VAL A 57 1.52 4.22 10.92
N LEU A 58 1.13 4.63 9.71
CA LEU A 58 1.23 3.78 8.52
C LEU A 58 2.62 3.79 7.87
N GLU A 59 3.54 4.65 8.34
CA GLU A 59 4.79 4.98 7.64
C GLU A 59 4.54 5.32 6.16
N ALA A 60 3.44 6.04 5.90
CA ALA A 60 3.04 6.43 4.57
C ALA A 60 3.88 7.59 4.05
N ARG A 61 4.03 7.64 2.73
CA ARG A 61 4.65 8.76 2.03
C ARG A 61 3.77 10.00 2.14
N ASP A 62 4.41 11.15 2.33
CA ASP A 62 3.75 12.44 2.30
C ASP A 62 3.66 12.98 0.86
N THR A 63 2.99 12.22 -0.01
CA THR A 63 2.79 12.55 -1.41
C THR A 63 1.38 12.16 -1.85
N THR A 64 0.87 12.82 -2.91
CA THR A 64 -0.34 12.34 -3.59
C THR A 64 -0.13 10.90 -4.08
N PRO A 65 -1.09 9.99 -3.87
CA PRO A 65 -0.98 8.61 -4.36
C PRO A 65 -0.70 8.56 -5.86
N ALA A 66 0.30 7.78 -6.24
CA ALA A 66 0.70 7.61 -7.63
C ALA A 66 -0.24 6.64 -8.36
N VAL A 67 -0.38 6.84 -9.68
CA VAL A 67 -1.14 5.92 -10.53
C VAL A 67 -0.34 4.62 -10.72
N ALA A 68 -0.98 3.48 -10.45
CA ALA A 68 -0.42 2.16 -10.68
C ALA A 68 -1.06 1.48 -11.91
N SER A 69 -0.26 0.74 -12.68
CA SER A 69 -0.73 -0.02 -13.85
C SER A 69 -1.27 -1.40 -13.51
N LEU A 70 -0.97 -1.91 -12.31
CA LEU A 70 -1.43 -3.21 -11.83
C LEU A 70 -1.65 -3.15 -10.32
N TRP A 71 -2.78 -3.68 -9.87
CA TRP A 71 -3.14 -3.78 -8.46
C TRP A 71 -3.12 -5.24 -8.02
N VAL A 72 -2.48 -5.49 -6.88
CA VAL A 72 -2.50 -6.80 -6.21
C VAL A 72 -3.13 -6.59 -4.85
N THR A 73 -4.36 -7.08 -4.69
CA THR A 73 -5.16 -6.90 -3.48
C THR A 73 -5.68 -8.24 -2.98
N PRO A 74 -6.19 -8.32 -1.73
CA PRO A 74 -7.07 -9.42 -1.34
C PRO A 74 -8.23 -9.58 -2.32
N ARG A 75 -8.78 -10.79 -2.41
CA ARG A 75 -9.95 -11.06 -3.25
C ARG A 75 -11.13 -10.20 -2.78
N LEU A 76 -11.93 -9.70 -3.73
CA LEU A 76 -13.17 -9.00 -3.41
C LEU A 76 -14.06 -9.86 -2.50
N GLY A 77 -14.62 -9.23 -1.47
CA GLY A 77 -15.40 -9.91 -0.44
C GLY A 77 -14.58 -10.58 0.65
N THR A 78 -13.27 -10.32 0.74
CA THR A 78 -12.42 -10.82 1.82
C THR A 78 -11.71 -9.68 2.56
N VAL A 79 -11.49 -9.86 3.86
CA VAL A 79 -10.65 -9.00 4.70
C VAL A 79 -9.37 -9.76 5.02
N SER A 80 -8.20 -9.16 4.75
CA SER A 80 -6.93 -9.80 5.05
C SER A 80 -6.63 -9.78 6.56
N PRO A 81 -5.87 -10.75 7.09
CA PRO A 81 -5.42 -10.70 8.49
C PRO A 81 -4.64 -9.43 8.84
N TRP A 82 -3.89 -8.90 7.85
CA TRP A 82 -3.21 -7.61 8.00
C TRP A 82 -4.20 -6.48 8.21
N SER A 83 -5.28 -6.42 7.42
CA SER A 83 -6.30 -5.39 7.55
C SER A 83 -6.97 -5.44 8.92
N SER A 84 -7.36 -6.62 9.42
CA SER A 84 -7.93 -6.75 10.76
C SER A 84 -6.98 -6.22 11.83
N LYS A 85 -5.70 -6.62 11.78
CA LYS A 85 -4.72 -6.20 12.79
C LYS A 85 -4.39 -4.71 12.69
N ALA A 86 -4.27 -4.16 11.49
CA ALA A 86 -4.03 -2.74 11.27
C ALA A 86 -5.20 -1.89 11.80
N SER A 87 -6.45 -2.31 11.54
CA SER A 87 -7.63 -1.66 12.10
C SER A 87 -7.64 -1.69 13.63
N ASP A 88 -7.28 -2.81 14.26
CA ASP A 88 -7.19 -2.90 15.73
C ASP A 88 -6.11 -1.98 16.31
N ILE A 89 -4.95 -1.88 15.64
CA ILE A 89 -3.88 -0.95 16.04
C ILE A 89 -4.36 0.49 15.95
N LEU A 90 -5.01 0.88 14.85
CA LEU A 90 -5.51 2.24 14.68
C LEU A 90 -6.55 2.61 15.76
N ARG A 91 -7.50 1.71 16.05
CA ARG A 91 -8.44 1.92 17.16
C ARG A 91 -7.72 2.06 18.51
N GLY A 92 -6.70 1.24 18.76
CA GLY A 92 -5.86 1.34 19.97
C GLY A 92 -5.08 2.65 20.08
N CYS A 93 -4.76 3.29 18.95
CA CYS A 93 -4.13 4.61 18.87
C CYS A 93 -5.14 5.78 18.93
N GLY A 94 -6.44 5.49 19.11
CA GLY A 94 -7.50 6.50 19.20
C GLY A 94 -7.85 7.17 17.88
N PHE A 95 -7.75 6.42 16.77
CA PHE A 95 -8.36 6.81 15.49
C PHE A 95 -9.80 6.31 15.39
#